data_AF-A0A1Y2B683-F1
#
_entry.id   AF-A0A1Y2B683-F1
#
_cell.length_a   1.000
_cell.length_b   1.000
_cell.length_c   1.000
_cell.angle_alpha   90.00
_cell.angle_beta   90.00
_cell.angle_gamma   90.00
#
_symmetry.space_group_name_H-M   'P 1'
#
loop_
_entity.id
_entity.type
_entity.pdbx_description
1 polymer ?
#
loop_
_entity_poly.entity_id
_entity_poly.type
_entity_poly.pdbx_seq_one_letter_code
_entity_poly.pdbx_strand_id
1 'polypeptide(L)'
;MMGSMSGVRARDVAMSLDLVVAAWEFSRRTLRRAGDGEKPSFLKGRQVWPGGNLLVKFFMHPDLDEFCNQVLKPRFGKVYTEKPKASRAESSEAYWLCQGFKG
;
A
#
# COMPACT_ATOMS: atom_id res chain seq x y z
N MET A 1 5.07 8.15 0.07
CA MET A 1 5.98 9.32 0.15
C MET A 1 6.23 9.62 1.62
N MET A 2 7.34 10.25 1.97
CA MET A 2 7.70 10.52 3.38
C MET A 2 7.94 12.01 3.59
N GLY A 3 7.42 12.56 4.68
CA GLY A 3 7.72 13.90 5.18
C GLY A 3 8.81 13.86 6.26
N SER A 4 9.35 15.02 6.62
CA SER A 4 10.34 15.13 7.70
C SER A 4 9.77 14.64 9.04
N MET A 5 10.52 13.81 9.76
CA MET A 5 10.15 13.34 11.10
C MET A 5 10.29 14.47 12.11
N SER A 6 9.19 14.78 12.79
CA SER A 6 9.13 15.80 13.84
C SER A 6 9.65 15.30 15.19
N GLY A 7 9.75 13.98 15.36
CA GLY A 7 10.08 13.33 16.64
C GLY A 7 8.88 13.20 17.57
N VAL A 8 7.72 13.76 17.18
CA VAL A 8 6.45 13.63 17.90
C VAL A 8 5.63 12.55 17.19
N ARG A 9 5.56 11.36 17.82
CA ARG A 9 4.94 10.18 17.24
C ARG A 9 3.54 10.41 16.67
N ALA A 10 2.66 11.10 17.40
CA ALA A 10 1.29 11.37 16.94
C ALA A 10 1.27 12.24 15.66
N ARG A 11 2.16 13.23 15.57
CA ARG A 11 2.29 14.10 14.39
C ARG A 11 2.85 13.34 13.21
N ASP A 12 3.88 12.53 13.44
CA ASP A 12 4.53 11.73 12.39
C ASP A 12 3.58 10.67 11.83
N VAL A 13 2.71 10.10 12.66
CA VAL A 13 1.63 9.18 12.26
C VAL A 13 0.59 9.89 11.39
N ALA A 14 0.09 11.04 11.85
CA ALA A 14 -0.89 11.82 11.08
C ALA A 14 -0.33 12.23 9.70
N MET A 15 0.92 12.70 9.66
CA MET A 15 1.61 13.02 8.41
C MET A 15 1.79 11.79 7.51
N SER A 16 2.09 10.62 8.08
CA SER A 16 2.17 9.38 7.31
C SER A 16 0.82 9.00 6.71
N LEU A 17 -0.27 9.15 7.46
CA LEU A 17 -1.63 8.87 6.98
C LEU A 17 -2.00 9.82 5.83
N ASP A 18 -1.75 11.12 5.97
CA ASP A 18 -2.03 12.11 4.92
C ASP A 18 -1.30 11.77 3.61
N LEU A 19 -0.03 11.38 3.70
CA LEU A 19 0.77 11.00 2.54
C LEU A 19 0.28 9.70 1.89
N VAL A 20 -0.16 8.74 2.68
CA VAL A 20 -0.76 7.49 2.20
C VAL A 20 -2.08 7.79 1.48
N VAL A 21 -2.94 8.61 2.09
CA VAL A 21 -4.24 9.00 1.53
C VAL A 21 -4.05 9.75 0.20
N ALA A 22 -3.12 10.70 0.14
CA ALA A 22 -2.80 11.42 -1.09
C ALA A 22 -2.27 10.48 -2.18
N ALA A 23 -1.38 9.56 -1.84
CA ALA A 23 -0.85 8.57 -2.78
C ALA A 23 -1.98 7.65 -3.30
N TRP A 24 -2.89 7.24 -2.42
CA TRP A 24 -4.06 6.44 -2.79
C TRP A 24 -5.00 7.21 -3.73
N GLU A 25 -5.31 8.47 -3.42
CA GLU A 25 -6.15 9.35 -4.23
C GLU A 25 -5.62 9.56 -5.65
N PHE A 26 -4.31 9.72 -5.79
CA PHE A 26 -3.66 9.77 -7.09
C PHE A 26 -3.72 8.42 -7.81
N SER A 27 -3.43 7.33 -7.08
CA SER A 27 -3.33 5.98 -7.64
C SER A 27 -4.67 5.48 -8.16
N ARG A 28 -5.77 5.68 -7.43
CA ARG A 28 -7.10 5.21 -7.86
C ARG A 28 -7.59 5.84 -9.18
N ARG A 29 -7.03 7.00 -9.56
CA ARG A 29 -7.36 7.71 -10.80
C ARG A 29 -6.46 7.31 -11.97
N THR A 30 -5.31 6.72 -11.69
CA THR A 30 -4.24 6.48 -12.68
C THR A 30 -3.94 5.00 -12.90
N LEU A 31 -4.21 4.14 -11.91
CA LEU A 31 -4.02 2.70 -12.04
C LEU A 31 -5.01 2.11 -13.04
N ARG A 32 -4.51 1.21 -13.89
CA ARG A 32 -5.34 0.38 -14.75
C ARG A 32 -6.27 -0.47 -13.88
N ARG A 33 -7.58 -0.41 -14.13
CA ARG A 33 -8.53 -1.36 -13.53
C ARG A 33 -8.44 -2.72 -14.24
N ALA A 34 -8.53 -3.79 -13.47
CA ALA A 34 -8.77 -5.12 -14.03
C ALA A 34 -10.12 -5.11 -14.77
N GLY A 35 -10.14 -5.59 -16.01
CA GLY A 35 -11.40 -5.78 -16.74
C GLY A 35 -12.27 -6.84 -16.10
N ASP A 36 -13.57 -6.79 -16.38
CA ASP A 36 -14.53 -7.75 -15.86
C ASP A 36 -14.15 -9.18 -16.29
N GLY A 37 -13.99 -10.06 -15.31
CA GLY A 37 -13.61 -11.45 -15.55
C GLY A 37 -12.13 -11.68 -15.92
N GLU A 38 -11.28 -10.64 -15.93
CA GLU A 38 -9.83 -10.85 -16.01
C GLU A 38 -9.36 -11.70 -14.82
N LYS A 39 -8.70 -12.82 -15.10
CA LYS A 39 -8.21 -13.75 -14.07
C LYS A 39 -6.71 -13.57 -13.84
N PRO A 40 -6.22 -13.84 -12.63
CA PRO A 40 -4.78 -13.94 -12.38
C PRO A 40 -4.14 -14.95 -13.32
N SER A 41 -2.99 -14.58 -13.89
CA SER A 41 -2.19 -15.44 -14.75
C SER A 41 -0.91 -15.86 -14.03
N PHE A 42 -0.13 -16.76 -14.63
CA PHE A 42 1.17 -17.15 -14.11
C PHE A 42 2.26 -16.71 -15.08
N LEU A 43 3.26 -16.00 -14.58
CA LEU A 43 4.46 -15.62 -15.31
C LEU A 43 5.69 -16.14 -14.55
N LYS A 44 6.50 -16.99 -15.19
CA LYS A 44 7.70 -17.61 -14.58
C LYS A 44 7.41 -18.27 -13.22
N GLY A 45 6.30 -19.00 -13.13
CA GLY A 45 5.86 -19.68 -11.90
C GLY A 45 5.30 -18.77 -10.81
N ARG A 46 5.14 -17.46 -11.07
CA ARG A 46 4.56 -16.51 -10.10
C ARG A 46 3.20 -16.04 -10.58
N GLN A 47 2.24 -15.98 -9.64
CA GLN A 47 0.92 -15.43 -9.91
C GLN A 47 1.01 -13.92 -10.15
N VAL A 48 0.39 -13.45 -11.23
CA VAL A 48 0.29 -12.05 -11.61
C VAL A 48 -1.19 -11.66 -11.58
N TRP A 49 -1.51 -10.63 -10.82
CA TRP A 49 -2.87 -10.12 -10.72
C TRP A 49 -3.18 -9.15 -11.86
N PRO A 50 -4.38 -9.22 -12.46
CA PRO A 50 -4.84 -8.23 -13.44
C PRO A 50 -5.11 -6.89 -12.77
N GLY A 51 -4.92 -5.80 -13.51
CA GLY A 51 -4.98 -4.42 -13.02
C GLY A 51 -3.59 -3.84 -12.70
N GLY A 52 -3.58 -2.59 -12.24
CA GLY A 52 -2.39 -1.90 -11.79
C GLY A 52 -1.97 -2.32 -10.39
N ASN A 53 -0.70 -2.12 -10.06
CA ASN A 53 -0.15 -2.40 -8.74
C ASN A 53 0.27 -1.10 -8.06
N LEU A 54 0.18 -1.07 -6.74
CA LEU A 54 0.56 0.07 -5.90
C LEU A 54 1.49 -0.40 -4.79
N LEU A 55 2.64 0.25 -4.65
CA LEU A 55 3.56 0.06 -3.54
C LEU A 55 3.63 1.35 -2.72
N VAL A 56 3.24 1.29 -1.45
CA VAL A 56 3.25 2.46 -0.55
C VAL A 56 4.09 2.17 0.68
N LYS A 57 5.09 3.02 0.92
CA LYS A 57 5.85 3.05 2.17
C LYS A 57 5.06 3.80 3.25
N PHE A 58 5.01 3.26 4.46
CA PHE A 58 4.34 3.86 5.62
C PHE A 58 5.09 3.52 6.92
N PHE A 59 4.74 4.21 8.02
CA PHE A 59 5.20 3.85 9.36
C PHE A 59 4.13 3.05 10.09
N MET A 60 4.49 1.89 10.65
CA MET A 60 3.54 1.01 11.34
C MET A 60 2.86 1.75 12.49
N HIS A 61 1.54 1.86 12.38
CA HIS A 61 0.67 2.43 13.41
C HIS A 61 -0.70 1.72 13.35
N PRO A 62 -1.36 1.47 14.49
CA PRO A 62 -2.69 0.84 14.51
C PRO A 62 -3.70 1.50 13.57
N ASP A 63 -3.73 2.85 13.53
CA ASP A 63 -4.66 3.61 12.66
C ASP A 63 -4.47 3.34 11.16
N LEU A 64 -3.28 2.91 10.75
CA LEU A 64 -2.98 2.57 9.35
C LEU A 64 -3.45 1.16 8.97
N ASP A 65 -3.62 0.26 9.95
CA ASP A 65 -4.20 -1.06 9.71
C ASP A 65 -5.67 -0.94 9.31
N GLU A 66 -6.42 -0.02 9.92
CA GLU A 66 -7.80 0.26 9.54
C GLU A 66 -7.89 0.78 8.11
N PHE A 67 -7.03 1.73 7.73
CA PHE A 67 -6.96 2.22 6.34
C PHE A 67 -6.66 1.09 5.36
N CYS A 68 -5.68 0.22 5.65
CA CYS A 68 -5.37 -0.90 4.77
C CYS A 68 -6.57 -1.85 4.62
N ASN A 69 -7.26 -2.17 5.71
CA ASN A 69 -8.38 -3.10 5.72
C ASN A 69 -9.63 -2.55 5.02
N GLN A 70 -9.97 -1.28 5.23
CA GLN A 70 -11.19 -0.67 4.70
C GLN A 70 -10.98 -0.07 3.31
N VAL A 71 -9.77 0.41 3.01
CA VAL A 71 -9.50 1.14 1.77
C VAL A 71 -8.79 0.27 0.73
N LEU A 72 -7.67 -0.35 1.10
CA LEU A 72 -6.82 -1.05 0.13
C LEU A 72 -7.31 -2.48 -0.16
N LYS A 73 -7.51 -3.31 0.86
CA LYS A 73 -7.87 -4.73 0.68
C LYS A 73 -9.10 -4.97 -0.21
N PRO A 74 -10.19 -4.18 -0.13
CA PRO A 74 -11.35 -4.38 -1.00
C PRO A 74 -11.08 -4.06 -2.47
N ARG A 75 -10.13 -3.15 -2.74
CA ARG A 75 -9.88 -2.56 -4.07
C ARG A 75 -8.76 -3.24 -4.84
N PHE A 76 -8.07 -4.20 -4.23
CA PHE A 76 -6.99 -4.96 -4.86
C PHE A 76 -7.26 -6.46 -4.82
N GLY A 77 -6.68 -7.20 -5.75
CA GLY A 77 -6.65 -8.66 -5.76
C GLY A 77 -5.92 -9.23 -4.55
N LYS A 78 -4.79 -8.61 -4.20
CA LYS A 78 -3.96 -9.03 -3.07
C LYS A 78 -3.26 -7.84 -2.44
N VAL A 79 -3.18 -7.80 -1.12
CA VAL A 79 -2.43 -6.78 -0.38
C VAL A 79 -1.54 -7.48 0.64
N TYR A 80 -0.26 -7.14 0.65
CA TYR A 80 0.72 -7.63 1.63
C TYR A 80 1.35 -6.47 2.36
N THR A 81 1.66 -6.69 3.64
CA THR A 81 2.55 -5.80 4.39
C THR A 81 3.93 -6.45 4.44
N GLU A 82 4.94 -5.77 3.93
CA GLU A 82 6.34 -6.21 3.94
C GLU A 82 7.18 -5.23 4.76
N LYS A 83 7.96 -5.77 5.71
CA LYS A 83 9.00 -5.03 6.42
C LYS A 83 10.37 -5.53 5.95
N PRO A 84 11.04 -4.83 5.02
CA PRO A 84 12.31 -5.32 4.47
C PRO A 84 13.36 -5.51 5.56
N LYS A 85 14.17 -6.56 5.46
CA LYS A 85 15.32 -6.80 6.37
C LYS A 85 16.34 -5.65 6.37
N ALA A 86 16.37 -4.85 5.31
CA ALA A 86 17.19 -3.64 5.21
C ALA A 86 16.66 -2.45 6.03
N SER A 87 15.40 -2.52 6.49
CA SER A 87 14.89 -1.59 7.49
C SER A 87 15.61 -1.86 8.80
N ARG A 88 16.19 -0.81 9.40
CA ARG A 88 16.81 -0.91 10.73
C ARG A 88 15.78 -1.42 11.75
N ALA A 89 16.23 -2.14 12.76
CA ALA A 89 15.35 -2.70 13.78
C ALA A 89 14.55 -1.61 14.51
N GLU A 90 15.17 -0.45 14.73
CA GLU A 90 14.54 0.72 15.36
C GLU A 90 13.55 1.48 14.44
N SER A 91 13.54 1.20 13.14
CA SER A 91 12.64 1.87 12.21
C SER A 91 11.27 1.18 12.20
N SER A 92 10.20 1.96 12.36
CA SER A 92 8.82 1.51 12.18
C SER A 92 8.37 1.47 10.72
N GLU A 93 9.29 1.59 9.75
CA GLU A 93 8.96 1.55 8.32
C GLU A 93 8.45 0.17 7.86
N ALA A 94 7.40 0.20 7.04
CA ALA A 94 6.84 -0.95 6.35
C ALA A 94 6.29 -0.52 4.97
N TYR A 95 5.95 -1.50 4.13
CA TYR A 95 5.42 -1.28 2.80
C TYR A 95 4.14 -2.08 2.61
N TRP A 96 3.12 -1.47 1.99
CA TRP A 96 2.00 -2.19 1.42
C TRP A 96 2.23 -2.44 -0.06
N LEU A 97 2.31 -3.72 -0.43
CA LEU A 97 2.28 -4.16 -1.81
C LEU A 97 0.84 -4.55 -2.17
N CYS A 98 0.17 -3.69 -2.93
CA CYS A 98 -1.19 -3.87 -3.41
C CYS A 98 -1.15 -4.30 -4.88
N GLN A 99 -1.68 -5.49 -5.19
CA GLN A 99 -1.63 -6.09 -6.51
C GLN A 99 -3.01 -6.23 -7.12
N GLY A 100 -3.11 -5.84 -8.38
CA GLY A 100 -4.30 -5.98 -9.21
C GLY A 100 -5.47 -5.11 -8.79
N PHE A 101 -5.42 -3.84 -9.16
CA PHE A 101 -6.47 -2.86 -8.88
C PHE A 101 -7.80 -3.23 -9.54
N LYS A 102 -8.85 -3.34 -8.72
CA LYS A 102 -10.22 -3.73 -9.12
C LYS A 102 -11.13 -2.53 -9.39
N GLY A 103 -10.87 -1.38 -8.77
CA GLY A 103 -11.66 -0.16 -8.93
C GLY A 103 -12.10 0.49 -7.64
#